data_AF-A0A2K4PS25-F1
#
_entry.id   AF-A0A2K4PS25-F1
#
_cell.length_a   1.000
_cell.length_b   1.000
_cell.length_c   1.000
_cell.angle_alpha   90.00
_cell.angle_beta   90.00
_cell.angle_gamma   90.00
#
_symmetry.space_group_name_H-M   'P 1'
#
loop_
_entity.id
_entity.type
_entity.pdbx_description
1 polymer ?
#
loop_
_entity_poly.entity_id
_entity_poly.type
_entity_poly.pdbx_seq_one_letter_code
_entity_poly.pdbx_strand_id
1 'polypeptide(L)'
;VDIDWEFPDNEQGANPKLGSAQDGATYVQLMKELRAMLDQLSAETGRKYELTSAISAGKDKIDKVDYNTAQNSMDHIFLMSYDLYGAW
;
A
#
# COMPACT_ATOMS: atom_id res chain seq x y z
N VAL A 1 -3.22 2.08 -11.30
CA VAL A 1 -4.18 1.80 -10.21
C VAL A 1 -3.56 2.29 -8.93
N ASP A 2 -4.37 2.85 -8.04
CA ASP A 2 -3.96 3.25 -6.71
C ASP A 2 -4.56 2.29 -5.68
N ILE A 3 -3.75 1.84 -4.72
CA ILE A 3 -4.17 0.94 -3.65
C ILE A 3 -4.23 1.71 -2.35
N ASP A 4 -5.42 1.80 -1.78
CA ASP A 4 -5.68 2.51 -0.53
C ASP A 4 -6.14 1.51 0.55
N TRP A 5 -5.17 0.77 1.10
CA TRP A 5 -5.43 -0.17 2.19
C TRP A 5 -5.14 0.50 3.52
N GLU A 6 -6.20 0.81 4.27
CA GLU A 6 -6.15 1.43 5.59
C GLU A 6 -6.54 0.48 6.75
N PHE A 7 -5.60 -0.18 7.43
CA PHE A 7 -4.16 -0.28 7.17
C PHE A 7 -3.71 -1.74 7.34
N PRO A 8 -2.58 -2.17 6.73
CA PRO A 8 -1.93 -3.42 7.12
C PRO A 8 -1.70 -3.50 8.64
N ASP A 9 -2.01 -4.64 9.26
CA ASP A 9 -1.95 -4.91 10.71
C ASP A 9 -2.99 -4.12 11.55
N ASN A 10 -3.78 -3.25 10.90
CA ASN A 10 -5.02 -2.61 11.33
C ASN A 10 -5.14 -2.19 12.82
N GLU A 11 -4.10 -1.59 13.40
CA GLU A 11 -4.19 -1.11 14.79
C GLU A 11 -5.19 0.07 14.95
N GLN A 12 -5.56 0.77 13.86
CA GLN A 12 -6.43 1.97 13.88
C GLN A 12 -7.28 2.15 12.58
N GLY A 13 -7.54 1.10 11.79
CA GLY A 13 -8.48 1.23 10.66
C GLY A 13 -9.94 1.10 11.11
N ALA A 14 -10.88 1.27 10.17
CA ALA A 14 -12.30 1.42 10.48
C ALA A 14 -12.95 0.17 11.11
N ASN A 15 -12.44 -1.03 10.81
CA ASN A 15 -12.99 -2.28 11.33
C ASN A 15 -12.11 -2.82 12.48
N PRO A 16 -12.52 -2.72 13.76
CA PRO A 16 -11.68 -3.11 14.89
C PRO A 16 -11.45 -4.62 15.03
N LYS A 17 -12.00 -5.46 14.14
CA LYS A 17 -11.90 -6.92 14.16
C LYS A 17 -10.95 -7.49 13.10
N LEU A 18 -10.40 -6.64 12.23
CA LEU A 18 -9.46 -7.05 11.17
C LEU A 18 -8.03 -6.63 11.55
N GLY A 19 -7.06 -7.04 10.73
CA GLY A 19 -5.64 -6.84 10.99
C GLY A 19 -4.95 -8.12 11.41
N SER A 20 -3.81 -8.40 10.81
CA SER A 20 -2.90 -9.41 11.32
C SER A 20 -1.44 -9.09 11.00
N ALA A 21 -0.54 -9.70 11.76
CA ALA A 21 0.90 -9.57 11.55
C ALA A 21 1.39 -10.08 10.17
N GLN A 22 0.53 -10.77 9.41
CA GLN A 22 0.83 -11.21 8.05
C GLN A 22 0.58 -10.10 7.00
N ASP A 23 -0.19 -9.07 7.32
CA ASP A 23 -0.63 -8.05 6.37
C ASP A 23 0.54 -7.30 5.72
N GLY A 24 1.64 -7.06 6.45
CA GLY A 24 2.83 -6.44 5.89
C GLY A 24 3.47 -7.26 4.76
N ALA A 25 3.56 -8.58 4.94
CA ALA A 25 4.03 -9.49 3.91
C ALA A 25 3.03 -9.60 2.75
N THR A 26 1.73 -9.63 3.07
CA THR A 26 0.65 -9.65 2.08
C THR A 26 0.67 -8.39 1.20
N TYR A 27 0.88 -7.22 1.80
CA TYR A 27 0.99 -5.94 1.07
C TYR A 27 2.15 -5.98 0.07
N VAL A 28 3.34 -6.43 0.48
CA VAL A 28 4.51 -6.55 -0.41
C VAL A 28 4.22 -7.51 -1.56
N GLN A 29 3.60 -8.66 -1.27
CA GLN A 29 3.24 -9.64 -2.29
C GLN A 29 2.20 -9.08 -3.28
N LEU A 30 1.18 -8.40 -2.77
CA LEU A 30 0.16 -7.74 -3.57
C LEU A 30 0.78 -6.72 -4.54
N MET A 31 1.68 -5.85 -4.06
CA MET A 31 2.35 -4.86 -4.93
C MET A 31 3.15 -5.53 -6.05
N LYS A 32 3.87 -6.63 -5.74
CA LYS A 32 4.64 -7.39 -6.73
C LYS A 32 3.75 -8.02 -7.80
N GLU A 33 2.65 -8.65 -7.39
CA GLU A 33 1.72 -9.30 -8.31
C GLU A 33 0.98 -8.28 -9.19
N LEU A 34 0.55 -7.15 -8.62
CA LEU A 34 -0.05 -6.06 -9.37
C LEU A 34 0.94 -5.46 -10.38
N ARG A 35 2.20 -5.24 -9.99
CA ARG A 35 3.23 -4.74 -10.92
C ARG A 35 3.45 -5.70 -12.07
N ALA A 36 3.58 -7.00 -11.80
CA ALA A 36 3.73 -8.03 -12.83
C ALA A 36 2.55 -8.04 -13.81
N MET A 37 1.32 -7.92 -13.29
CA MET A 37 0.11 -7.83 -14.12
C MET A 37 0.10 -6.56 -14.98
N LEU A 38 0.45 -5.40 -14.42
CA LEU A 38 0.50 -4.13 -15.15
C LEU A 38 1.62 -4.09 -16.19
N ASP A 39 2.74 -4.77 -15.95
CA ASP A 39 3.84 -4.89 -16.91
C ASP A 39 3.42 -5.74 -18.10
N GLN A 40 2.71 -6.84 -17.86
CA GLN A 40 2.09 -7.63 -18.93
C GLN A 40 1.10 -6.78 -19.74
N LEU A 41 0.20 -6.06 -19.07
CA LEU A 41 -0.76 -5.18 -19.74
C LEU A 41 -0.08 -4.05 -20.54
N SER A 42 1.04 -3.54 -20.03
CA SER A 42 1.86 -2.55 -20.74
C SER A 42 2.43 -3.14 -22.03
N ALA A 43 2.92 -4.37 -21.99
CA ALA A 43 3.45 -5.08 -23.17
C ALA A 43 2.36 -5.38 -24.21
N GLU A 44 1.14 -5.71 -23.78
CA GLU A 44 0.01 -6.00 -24.67
C GLU A 44 -0.54 -4.76 -25.36
N THR A 45 -0.56 -3.61 -24.68
CA THR A 45 -1.25 -2.41 -25.14
C THR A 45 -0.32 -1.30 -25.64
N GLY A 46 0.98 -1.37 -25.34
CA GLY A 46 1.95 -0.33 -25.63
C GLY A 46 1.81 0.93 -24.77
N ARG A 47 0.94 0.93 -23.75
CA ARG A 47 0.75 2.03 -22.81
C ARG A 47 1.59 1.79 -21.56
N LYS A 48 1.93 2.87 -20.85
CA LYS A 48 2.51 2.78 -19.50
C LYS A 48 1.39 2.82 -18.46
N TYR A 49 1.46 1.94 -17.46
CA TYR A 49 0.53 1.90 -16.35
C TYR A 49 1.27 2.08 -15.03
N GLU A 50 0.76 3.02 -14.22
CA GLU A 50 1.29 3.30 -12.90
C GLU A 50 0.61 2.43 -11.83
N LEU A 51 1.40 2.02 -10.84
CA LEU A 51 0.97 1.43 -9.58
C LEU A 51 1.35 2.37 -8.43
N THR A 52 0.36 2.84 -7.70
CA THR A 52 0.55 3.75 -6.58
C THR A 52 -0.16 3.25 -5.33
N SER A 53 0.15 3.82 -4.17
CA SER A 53 -0.63 3.57 -2.95
C SER A 53 -0.63 4.79 -2.04
N ALA A 54 -1.79 5.07 -1.46
CA ALA A 54 -1.92 5.92 -0.30
C ALA A 54 -1.59 5.13 0.98
N ILE A 55 -0.74 5.69 1.84
CA ILE A 55 -0.28 5.03 3.06
C ILE A 55 -0.37 5.97 4.27
N SER A 56 -0.56 5.39 5.47
CA SER A 56 -0.49 6.14 6.73
C SER A 56 0.84 6.90 6.89
N ALA A 57 0.77 8.11 7.43
CA ALA A 57 1.95 8.88 7.84
C ALA A 57 2.48 8.56 9.25
N GLY A 58 1.73 7.78 10.05
CA GLY A 58 2.16 7.35 11.39
C GLY A 58 3.27 6.31 11.35
N LYS A 59 4.38 6.55 12.08
CA LYS A 59 5.53 5.64 12.16
C LYS A 59 5.15 4.23 12.63
N ASP A 60 4.24 4.15 13.59
CA ASP A 60 3.65 2.91 14.12
C ASP A 60 3.11 1.99 13.01
N LYS A 61 2.49 2.57 11.98
CA LYS A 61 1.95 1.82 10.83
C LYS A 61 2.94 1.66 9.70
N ILE A 62 3.79 2.66 9.46
CA ILE A 62 4.86 2.58 8.44
C ILE A 62 5.78 1.38 8.75
N ASP A 63 6.15 1.19 10.02
CA ASP A 63 7.05 0.11 10.44
C ASP A 63 6.43 -1.31 10.30
N LYS A 64 5.13 -1.43 10.00
CA LYS A 64 4.46 -2.73 9.79
C LYS A 64 4.65 -3.30 8.39
N VAL A 65 5.11 -2.49 7.44
CA VAL A 65 5.30 -2.88 6.05
C VAL A 65 6.75 -2.63 5.65
N ASP A 66 7.37 -3.57 4.96
CA ASP A 66 8.68 -3.37 4.34
C ASP A 66 8.56 -2.55 3.04
N TYR A 67 8.38 -1.25 3.19
CA TYR A 67 8.33 -0.32 2.05
C TYR A 67 9.64 -0.26 1.28
N ASN A 68 10.78 -0.60 1.90
CA ASN A 68 12.07 -0.67 1.19
C ASN A 68 12.04 -1.75 0.11
N THR A 69 11.31 -2.84 0.34
CA THR A 69 11.05 -3.88 -0.67
C THR A 69 9.90 -3.47 -1.60
N ALA A 70 8.77 -2.98 -1.06
CA ALA A 70 7.57 -2.69 -1.84
C ALA A 70 7.79 -1.58 -2.90
N GLN A 71 8.63 -0.58 -2.61
CA GLN A 71 8.90 0.53 -3.52
C GLN A 71 9.40 0.09 -4.90
N ASN A 72 10.04 -1.07 -5.01
CA ASN A 72 10.53 -1.59 -6.30
C ASN A 72 9.39 -1.97 -7.27
N SER A 73 8.17 -2.06 -6.76
CA SER A 73 6.97 -2.35 -7.54
C SER A 73 6.07 -1.13 -7.75
N MET A 74 6.37 0.02 -7.13
CA MET A 74 5.49 1.17 -7.09
C MET A 74 6.10 2.35 -7.82
N ASP A 75 5.27 3.10 -8.55
CA ASP A 75 5.67 4.35 -9.19
C ASP A 75 5.67 5.50 -8.18
N HIS A 76 4.67 5.55 -7.30
CA HIS A 76 4.52 6.58 -6.27
C HIS A 76 3.96 6.03 -4.95
N ILE A 77 4.39 6.63 -3.85
CA ILE A 77 3.81 6.47 -2.52
C ILE A 77 3.19 7.82 -2.13
N PHE A 78 1.88 7.84 -1.90
CA PHE A 78 1.16 9.01 -1.44
C PHE A 78 1.03 8.97 0.08
N LEU A 79 1.88 9.74 0.75
CA LEU A 79 1.89 9.80 2.21
C LEU A 79 0.71 10.62 2.74
N MET A 80 -0.21 9.97 3.46
CA MET A 80 -1.39 10.60 4.07
C MET A 80 -1.00 11.41 5.31
N SER A 81 -0.30 12.51 5.08
CA SER A 81 0.24 13.43 6.08
C SER A 81 -0.82 14.43 6.60
N TYR A 82 -2.01 13.91 6.82
CA TYR A 82 -3.19 14.59 7.34
C TYR A 82 -3.88 13.68 8.36
N ASP A 83 -4.99 14.13 8.96
CA ASP A 83 -5.74 13.40 10.00
C ASP A 83 -4.90 12.97 11.21
N LEU A 84 -3.85 13.74 11.52
CA LEU A 84 -2.99 13.51 12.68
C LEU A 84 -3.72 13.76 14.02
N TYR A 85 -4.73 14.64 14.00
CA TYR A 85 -5.62 14.95 15.12
C TYR A 85 -7.02 15.22 14.57
N GLY A 86 -8.03 14.96 15.39
CA GLY A 86 -9.43 15.25 15.07
C GLY A 86 -10.34 15.04 16.27
N ALA A 87 -11.64 15.01 16.03
CA ALA A 87 -12.66 14.89 17.08
C ALA A 87 -12.99 13.44 17.49
N TRP A 88 -12.29 12.46 16.92
CA TRP A 88 -12.39 11.04 17.23
C TRP A 88 -11.64 10.67 18.52
#